data_AF-A0A6U5ILJ6-F1
#
_entry.id   AF-A0A6U5ILJ6-F1
#
_cell.length_a   1.000
_cell.length_b   1.000
_cell.length_c   1.000
_cell.angle_alpha   90.00
_cell.angle_beta   90.00
_cell.angle_gamma   90.00
#
_symmetry.space_group_name_H-M   'P 1'
#
loop_
_entity.id
_entity.type
_entity.pdbx_description
1 polymer ?
#
loop_
_entity_poly.entity_id
_entity_poly.type
_entity_poly.pdbx_seq_one_letter_code
_entity_poly.pdbx_strand_id
1 'polypeptide(L)'
;FANKQNPKVLETFSEAGGVVTLVASMKRFPANLQIQGNGCASLYILCRENASTRSTVISAGGAKVVVSAIQNWLSQESVVCYGCKILEALASGNSTRREEMSKAGPHSALYNAMAAFPKNQDLVR
;
A
#
# COMPACT_ATOMS: atom_id res chain seq x y z
N PHE A 1 20.10 1.67 13.32
CA PHE A 1 20.16 3.14 13.16
C PHE A 1 19.42 3.52 11.89
N ALA A 2 18.47 4.43 12.04
CA ALA A 2 17.45 4.80 11.08
C ALA A 2 18.02 5.15 9.69
N ASN A 3 17.57 4.45 8.66
CA ASN A 3 17.84 4.88 7.29
C ASN A 3 16.82 5.97 6.95
N LYS A 4 17.29 7.22 7.01
CA LYS A 4 16.56 8.41 6.56
C LYS A 4 16.07 8.15 5.14
N GLN A 5 14.76 8.00 4.97
CA GLN A 5 14.11 8.01 3.65
C GLN A 5 14.60 9.27 2.93
N ASN A 6 15.34 9.06 1.84
CA ASN A 6 15.93 10.13 1.05
C ASN A 6 14.88 10.55 0.00
N PRO A 7 14.18 11.68 0.19
CA PRO A 7 13.02 12.03 -0.64
C PRO A 7 13.36 12.17 -2.14
N LYS A 8 14.62 12.52 -2.47
CA LYS A 8 15.11 12.57 -3.86
C LYS A 8 15.17 11.21 -4.57
N VAL A 9 15.36 10.12 -3.84
CA VAL A 9 15.35 8.76 -4.42
C VAL A 9 13.92 8.34 -4.77
N LEU A 10 12.92 8.75 -3.97
CA LEU A 10 11.51 8.49 -4.25
C LEU A 10 11.00 9.31 -5.44
N GLU A 11 11.47 10.55 -5.57
CA GLU A 11 11.11 11.47 -6.66
C GLU A 11 11.61 10.95 -8.03
N THR A 12 12.85 10.48 -8.11
CA THR A 12 13.40 9.84 -9.32
C THR A 12 12.81 8.45 -9.61
N PHE A 13 12.33 7.72 -8.60
CA PHE A 13 11.62 6.44 -8.80
C PHE A 13 10.25 6.65 -9.47
N SER A 14 9.56 7.75 -9.18
CA SER A 14 8.23 8.06 -9.72
C SER A 14 8.23 8.28 -11.24
N GLU A 15 9.28 8.87 -11.79
CA GLU A 15 9.32 9.33 -13.19
C GLU A 15 9.65 8.23 -14.22
N ALA A 16 10.21 7.09 -13.81
CA ALA A 16 10.67 6.02 -14.71
C ALA A 16 10.08 4.62 -14.42
N GLY A 17 8.82 4.53 -13.96
CA GLY A 17 8.17 3.24 -13.71
C GLY A 17 8.53 2.58 -12.37
N GLY A 18 9.06 3.35 -11.43
CA GLY A 18 9.39 2.85 -10.10
C GLY A 18 8.17 2.39 -9.30
N VAL A 19 6.99 2.98 -9.49
CA VAL A 19 5.74 2.46 -8.90
C VAL A 19 5.48 1.02 -9.33
N VAL A 20 5.62 0.73 -10.63
CA VAL A 20 5.42 -0.61 -11.19
C VAL A 20 6.49 -1.58 -10.65
N THR A 21 7.74 -1.14 -10.63
CA THR A 21 8.87 -1.92 -10.10
C THR A 21 8.69 -2.24 -8.61
N LEU A 22 8.18 -1.29 -7.83
CA LEU A 22 7.93 -1.46 -6.42
C LEU A 22 6.81 -2.48 -6.19
N VAL A 23 5.67 -2.33 -6.89
CA VAL A 23 4.56 -3.29 -6.83
C VAL A 23 5.03 -4.68 -7.24
N ALA A 24 5.85 -4.79 -8.29
CA ALA A 24 6.43 -6.05 -8.74
C ALA A 24 7.38 -6.67 -7.68
N SER A 25 8.18 -5.85 -7.01
CA SER A 25 9.09 -6.31 -5.93
C SER A 25 8.31 -6.84 -4.74
N MET A 26 7.28 -6.10 -4.28
CA MET A 26 6.39 -6.56 -3.22
C MET A 26 5.66 -7.85 -3.60
N LYS A 27 5.23 -7.98 -4.86
CA LYS A 27 4.61 -9.21 -5.38
C LYS A 27 5.58 -10.38 -5.42
N ARG A 28 6.86 -10.14 -5.76
CA ARG A 28 7.89 -11.18 -5.86
C ARG A 28 8.36 -11.67 -4.48
N PHE A 29 8.35 -10.80 -3.47
CA PHE A 29 8.87 -11.10 -2.13
C PHE A 29 7.81 -10.87 -1.03
N PRO A 30 6.68 -11.61 -1.04
CA PRO A 30 5.60 -11.41 -0.07
C PRO A 30 6.01 -11.72 1.38
N ALA A 31 6.97 -12.63 1.56
CA ALA A 31 7.47 -13.08 2.86
C ALA A 31 8.68 -12.27 3.39
N ASN A 32 9.08 -11.18 2.72
CA ASN A 32 10.15 -10.32 3.21
C ASN A 32 9.55 -9.06 3.86
N LEU A 33 9.59 -8.98 5.19
CA LEU A 33 9.05 -7.85 5.95
C LEU A 33 9.64 -6.50 5.54
N GLN A 34 10.95 -6.43 5.30
CA GLN A 34 11.58 -5.17 4.93
C GLN A 34 11.09 -4.67 3.56
N ILE A 35 10.91 -5.57 2.59
CA ILE A 35 10.37 -5.23 1.27
C ILE A 35 8.91 -4.80 1.40
N GLN A 36 8.09 -5.51 2.18
CA GLN A 36 6.68 -5.14 2.37
C GLN A 36 6.54 -3.81 3.14
N GLY A 37 7.29 -3.62 4.22
CA GLY A 37 7.27 -2.39 5.01
C GLY A 37 7.75 -1.17 4.24
N ASN A 38 8.92 -1.26 3.58
CA ASN A 38 9.43 -0.16 2.76
C ASN A 38 8.54 0.09 1.54
N GLY A 39 8.00 -0.97 0.94
CA GLY A 39 7.07 -0.91 -0.17
C GLY A 39 5.78 -0.18 0.20
N CYS A 40 5.11 -0.58 1.29
CA CYS A 40 3.92 0.09 1.80
C CYS A 40 4.20 1.55 2.17
N ALA A 41 5.30 1.85 2.87
CA ALA A 41 5.63 3.22 3.23
C ALA A 41 5.84 4.12 1.98
N SER A 42 6.57 3.62 0.99
CA SER A 42 6.85 4.37 -0.25
C SER A 42 5.60 4.54 -1.11
N LEU A 43 4.79 3.47 -1.27
CA LEU A 43 3.51 3.56 -1.99
C LEU A 43 2.55 4.53 -1.33
N TYR A 44 2.51 4.58 0.00
CA TYR A 44 1.67 5.52 0.71
C TYR A 44 2.05 6.97 0.39
N ILE A 45 3.33 7.32 0.45
CA ILE A 45 3.82 8.66 0.10
C ILE A 45 3.42 9.02 -1.34
N LEU A 46 3.72 8.14 -2.29
CA LEU A 46 3.46 8.39 -3.71
C LEU A 46 1.96 8.48 -4.02
N CYS A 47 1.13 7.59 -3.44
CA CYS A 47 -0.33 7.61 -3.62
C CYS A 47 -0.99 8.84 -2.98
N ARG A 48 -0.45 9.34 -1.87
CA ARG A 48 -0.95 10.54 -1.20
C ARG A 48 -0.73 11.78 -2.05
N GLU A 49 0.43 11.91 -2.67
CA GLU A 49 0.82 13.11 -3.40
C GLU A 49 0.28 13.16 -4.84
N ASN A 50 0.10 12.02 -5.51
CA ASN A 50 -0.17 12.00 -6.94
C ASN A 50 -1.34 11.08 -7.37
N ALA A 51 -2.35 11.67 -8.01
CA ALA A 51 -3.49 10.93 -8.56
C ALA A 51 -3.13 9.96 -9.70
N SER A 52 -2.14 10.32 -10.53
CA SER A 52 -1.62 9.47 -11.60
C SER A 52 -0.92 8.23 -11.05
N THR A 53 -0.20 8.38 -9.93
CA THR A 53 0.36 7.24 -9.20
C THR A 53 -0.73 6.28 -8.76
N ARG A 54 -1.83 6.76 -8.19
CA ARG A 54 -2.95 5.90 -7.76
C ARG A 54 -3.50 5.05 -8.91
N SER A 55 -3.66 5.65 -10.10
CA SER A 55 -4.05 4.91 -11.30
C SER A 55 -3.00 3.86 -11.70
N THR A 56 -1.72 4.23 -11.67
CA THR A 56 -0.61 3.32 -12.00
C THR A 56 -0.54 2.13 -11.05
N VAL A 57 -0.70 2.36 -9.74
CA VAL A 57 -0.75 1.30 -8.73
C VAL A 57 -1.89 0.33 -9.01
N ILE A 58 -3.08 0.83 -9.35
CA ILE A 58 -4.24 0.00 -9.66
C ILE A 58 -4.01 -0.82 -10.94
N SER A 59 -3.54 -0.19 -12.01
CA SER A 59 -3.19 -0.87 -13.27
C SER A 59 -2.08 -1.91 -13.09
N ALA A 60 -1.15 -1.71 -12.16
CA ALA A 60 -0.11 -2.68 -11.81
C ALA A 60 -0.61 -3.82 -10.90
N GLY A 61 -1.89 -3.84 -10.52
CA GLY A 61 -2.46 -4.82 -9.59
C GLY A 61 -2.02 -4.60 -8.13
N GLY A 62 -1.53 -3.41 -7.80
CA GLY A 62 -1.00 -3.07 -6.49
C GLY A 62 -2.01 -3.16 -5.36
N ALA A 63 -3.31 -2.97 -5.64
CA ALA A 63 -4.38 -3.17 -4.65
C ALA A 63 -4.34 -4.58 -4.03
N LYS A 64 -4.20 -5.63 -4.87
CA LYS A 64 -4.09 -7.02 -4.40
C LYS A 64 -2.81 -7.24 -3.59
N VAL A 65 -1.70 -6.65 -4.05
CA VAL A 65 -0.41 -6.75 -3.37
C VAL A 65 -0.48 -6.13 -1.97
N VAL A 66 -1.10 -4.96 -1.84
CA VAL A 66 -1.29 -4.28 -0.54
C VAL A 66 -2.21 -5.10 0.38
N VAL A 67 -3.31 -5.63 -0.14
CA VAL A 67 -4.20 -6.53 0.63
C VAL A 67 -3.43 -7.75 1.16
N SER A 68 -2.65 -8.41 0.31
CA SER A 68 -1.81 -9.54 0.72
C SER A 68 -0.73 -9.14 1.73
N ALA A 69 -0.13 -7.95 1.58
CA ALA A 69 0.86 -7.45 2.53
C ALA A 69 0.26 -7.26 3.93
N ILE A 70 -0.93 -6.65 4.02
CA ILE A 70 -1.68 -6.49 5.28
C ILE A 70 -1.93 -7.86 5.91
N GLN A 71 -2.45 -8.81 5.13
CA GLN A 71 -2.81 -10.15 5.63
C GLN A 71 -1.60 -10.96 6.11
N ASN A 72 -0.48 -10.91 5.38
CA ASN A 72 0.74 -11.65 5.73
C ASN A 72 1.46 -11.06 6.94
N TRP A 73 1.30 -9.76 7.19
CA TRP A 73 2.02 -9.02 8.23
C TRP A 73 1.07 -8.32 9.20
N LEU A 74 -0.03 -8.98 9.57
CA LEU A 74 -1.03 -8.43 10.51
C LEU A 74 -0.47 -8.06 11.89
N SER A 75 0.68 -8.61 12.29
CA SER A 75 1.36 -8.24 13.55
C SER A 75 2.24 -7.00 13.42
N GLN A 76 2.44 -6.47 12.21
CA GLN A 76 3.34 -5.36 11.92
C GLN A 76 2.53 -4.10 11.67
N GLU A 77 2.34 -3.31 12.73
CA GLU A 77 1.48 -2.13 12.74
C GLU A 77 1.79 -1.15 11.59
N SER A 78 3.07 -0.92 11.29
CA SER A 78 3.48 -0.04 10.19
C SER A 78 2.96 -0.51 8.82
N VAL A 79 3.08 -1.81 8.51
CA VAL A 79 2.59 -2.40 7.25
C VAL A 79 1.07 -2.27 7.17
N VAL A 80 0.38 -2.55 8.28
CA VAL A 80 -1.07 -2.49 8.35
C VAL A 80 -1.58 -1.05 8.20
N CYS A 81 -1.05 -0.09 8.97
CA CYS A 81 -1.43 1.32 8.88
C CYS A 81 -1.20 1.90 7.48
N TYR A 82 0.00 1.72 6.90
CA TYR A 82 0.26 2.22 5.56
C TYR A 82 -0.59 1.50 4.51
N GLY A 83 -0.76 0.19 4.66
CA GLY A 83 -1.61 -0.60 3.77
C GLY A 83 -3.03 -0.06 3.74
N CYS A 84 -3.68 0.09 4.90
CA CYS A 84 -5.04 0.61 4.99
C CYS A 84 -5.16 2.02 4.39
N LYS A 85 -4.22 2.92 4.67
CA LYS A 85 -4.18 4.28 4.10
C LYS A 85 -4.00 4.26 2.57
N ILE A 86 -3.23 3.33 2.03
CA ILE A 86 -3.14 3.13 0.57
C ILE A 86 -4.50 2.69 0.02
N LEU A 87 -5.14 1.69 0.63
CA LEU A 87 -6.44 1.18 0.17
C LEU A 87 -7.51 2.29 0.16
N GLU A 88 -7.54 3.14 1.20
CA GLU A 88 -8.39 4.32 1.27
C GLU A 88 -8.08 5.32 0.15
N ALA A 89 -6.80 5.65 -0.04
CA ALA A 89 -6.36 6.54 -1.11
C ALA A 89 -6.76 6.00 -2.49
N LEU A 90 -6.61 4.70 -2.73
CA LEU A 90 -7.05 4.06 -3.97
C LEU A 90 -8.58 4.06 -4.11
N ALA A 91 -9.35 3.96 -3.03
CA ALA A 91 -10.81 3.99 -3.06
C ALA A 91 -11.39 5.39 -3.36
N SER A 92 -10.67 6.48 -3.06
CA SER A 92 -11.09 7.88 -3.31
C SER A 92 -11.20 8.28 -4.79
N GLY A 93 -11.11 7.33 -5.73
CA GLY A 93 -11.09 7.56 -7.18
C GLY A 93 -12.43 7.48 -7.91
N ASN A 94 -12.31 7.44 -9.25
CA ASN A 94 -13.41 7.20 -10.19
C ASN A 94 -13.98 5.77 -10.07
N SER A 95 -15.13 5.52 -10.71
CA SER A 95 -15.86 4.25 -10.66
C SER A 95 -15.01 3.05 -11.06
N THR A 96 -14.19 3.17 -12.11
CA THR A 96 -13.29 2.11 -12.57
C THR A 96 -12.28 1.70 -11.50
N ARG A 97 -11.68 2.68 -10.80
CA ARG A 97 -10.74 2.40 -9.71
C ARG A 97 -11.40 1.66 -8.55
N ARG A 98 -12.63 2.06 -8.21
CA ARG A 98 -13.42 1.42 -7.15
C ARG A 98 -13.78 -0.02 -7.50
N GLU A 99 -14.06 -0.30 -8.77
CA GLU A 99 -14.36 -1.66 -9.23
C GLU A 99 -13.13 -2.58 -9.09
N GLU A 100 -11.96 -2.13 -9.55
CA GLU A 100 -10.71 -2.89 -9.41
C GLU A 100 -10.31 -3.05 -7.93
N MET A 101 -10.56 -2.03 -7.11
CA MET A 101 -10.38 -2.09 -5.67
C MET A 101 -11.29 -3.16 -5.04
N SER A 102 -12.57 -3.21 -5.41
CA SER A 102 -13.49 -4.24 -4.93
C SER A 102 -13.03 -5.66 -5.29
N LYS A 103 -12.50 -5.86 -6.50
CA LYS A 103 -11.93 -7.15 -6.95
C LYS A 103 -10.69 -7.58 -6.17
N ALA A 104 -10.03 -6.68 -5.46
CA ALA A 104 -8.89 -7.00 -4.60
C ALA A 104 -9.30 -7.52 -3.21
N GLY A 105 -10.58 -7.48 -2.85
CA GLY A 105 -11.09 -8.00 -1.57
C GLY A 105 -10.64 -7.24 -0.30
N PRO A 106 -10.56 -5.90 -0.30
CA PRO A 106 -9.99 -5.14 0.82
C PRO A 106 -10.76 -5.23 2.12
N HIS A 107 -12.07 -5.46 2.07
CA HIS A 107 -12.94 -5.53 3.25
C HIS A 107 -12.41 -6.52 4.30
N SER A 108 -11.97 -7.71 3.87
CA SER A 108 -11.41 -8.71 4.79
C SER A 108 -10.11 -8.26 5.43
N ALA A 109 -9.22 -7.61 4.67
CA ALA A 109 -7.96 -7.11 5.19
C ALA A 109 -8.16 -5.93 6.14
N LEU A 110 -9.11 -5.03 5.85
CA LEU A 110 -9.48 -3.91 6.72
C LEU A 110 -10.10 -4.42 8.03
N TYR A 111 -11.02 -5.37 7.95
CA TYR A 111 -11.60 -6.00 9.14
C TYR A 111 -10.54 -6.68 10.02
N ASN A 112 -9.64 -7.46 9.41
CA ASN A 112 -8.56 -8.12 10.15
C ASN A 112 -7.56 -7.10 10.74
N ALA A 113 -7.29 -6.00 10.04
CA ALA A 113 -6.47 -4.90 10.55
C ALA A 113 -7.09 -4.25 11.80
N MET A 114 -8.40 -3.97 11.76
CA MET A 114 -9.15 -3.45 12.91
C MET A 114 -9.12 -4.40 14.09
N ALA A 115 -9.30 -5.71 13.84
CA ALA A 115 -9.26 -6.74 14.88
C ALA A 115 -7.86 -6.90 15.49
N ALA A 116 -6.80 -6.76 14.69
CA ALA A 116 -5.41 -6.86 15.14
C ALA A 116 -4.97 -5.62 15.95
N PHE A 117 -5.48 -4.43 15.62
CA PHE A 117 -5.11 -3.17 16.26
C PHE A 117 -6.34 -2.37 16.75
N PRO A 118 -7.12 -2.91 17.71
CA PRO A 118 -8.39 -2.30 18.14
C PRO A 118 -8.21 -0.98 18.89
N LYS A 119 -6.98 -0.65 19.33
CA LYS A 119 -6.64 0.62 19.98
C LYS A 119 -6.09 1.67 19.00
N ASN A 120 -5.81 1.30 17.76
CA ASN A 120 -5.26 2.21 16.76
C ASN A 120 -6.41 2.96 16.07
N GLN A 121 -6.62 4.21 16.47
CA GLN A 121 -7.73 5.05 15.98
C GLN A 121 -7.65 5.36 14.47
N ASP A 122 -6.47 5.25 13.84
CA ASP A 122 -6.36 5.43 12.39
C ASP A 122 -6.96 4.25 11.61
N LEU A 123 -7.06 3.07 12.24
CA LEU A 123 -7.60 1.85 11.64
C LEU A 123 -9.07 1.61 11.99
N VAL A 124 -9.55 2.17 13.11
CA VAL A 124 -10.90 1.93 13.66
C VAL A 124 -11.94 2.94 13.17
N ARG A 125 -11.58 3.83 12.24
CA ARG A 125 -12.45 4.89 11.71
C ARG A 125 -13.35 4.45 10.56
#